data_AF-A0A9E0H7H4-F1
#
_entry.id   AF-A0A9E0H7H4-F1
#
_cell.length_a   1.000
_cell.length_b   1.000
_cell.length_c   1.000
_cell.angle_alpha   90.00
_cell.angle_beta   90.00
_cell.angle_gamma   90.00
#
_symmetry.space_group_name_H-M   'P 1'
#
loop_
_entity.id
_entity.type
_entity.pdbx_description
1 polymer ?
#
loop_
_entity_poly.entity_id
_entity_poly.type
_entity_poly.pdbx_seq_one_letter_code
_entity_poly.pdbx_strand_id
1 'polypeptide(L)'
;MLRSLALASAVVAATGCQTFVGIEDVDGHLPYVDAEYLIGLKRARADGSGDDVIRLRGTATLDPDRRALTLSLNQLSFTTGQSVAENAIAGVVFADGPSAEFDLSLTIQPGAVEGTLAPADATVSARMRMTLEGDFAICATPVSGGALPSIGSIVVDPATATPTGDRFDTACDDL
;
A
#
# COMPACT_ATOMS: atom_id res chain seq x y z
N MET A 1 -39.63 48.02 -43.57
CA MET A 1 -40.11 47.51 -42.27
C MET A 1 -40.16 46.00 -42.34
N LEU A 2 -39.14 45.30 -41.84
CA LEU A 2 -39.17 43.84 -41.64
C LEU A 2 -38.37 43.56 -40.35
N ARG A 3 -38.96 42.76 -39.47
CA ARG A 3 -38.62 42.58 -38.05
C ARG A 3 -37.40 41.68 -37.86
N SER A 4 -36.41 42.14 -37.10
CA SER A 4 -35.32 41.33 -36.56
C SER A 4 -35.84 40.42 -35.43
N LEU A 5 -35.68 39.11 -35.56
CA LEU A 5 -35.75 38.18 -34.42
C LEU A 5 -34.35 38.05 -33.81
N ALA A 6 -34.25 38.38 -32.52
CA ALA A 6 -33.10 38.09 -31.69
C ALA A 6 -33.08 36.60 -31.33
N LEU A 7 -32.03 35.89 -31.69
CA LEU A 7 -31.67 34.64 -31.02
C LEU A 7 -30.78 34.99 -29.82
N ALA A 8 -31.27 34.66 -28.64
CA ALA A 8 -30.52 34.77 -27.39
C ALA A 8 -29.37 33.77 -27.38
N SER A 9 -28.14 34.26 -27.33
CA SER A 9 -26.98 33.45 -26.97
C SER A 9 -27.05 33.12 -25.48
N ALA A 10 -27.45 31.89 -25.16
CA ALA A 10 -27.22 31.27 -23.87
C ALA A 10 -26.21 30.13 -24.04
N VAL A 11 -24.93 30.46 -24.12
CA VAL A 11 -23.88 29.47 -23.87
C VAL A 11 -23.67 29.47 -22.37
N VAL A 12 -24.34 28.54 -21.71
CA VAL A 12 -24.10 28.15 -20.32
C VAL A 12 -22.63 27.76 -20.21
N ALA A 13 -21.92 28.42 -19.29
CA ALA A 13 -20.62 27.98 -18.83
C ALA A 13 -20.79 26.60 -18.18
N ALA A 14 -20.38 25.54 -18.88
CA ALA A 14 -20.14 24.25 -18.27
C ALA A 14 -18.77 24.28 -17.59
N THR A 15 -18.73 24.86 -16.40
CA THR A 15 -17.69 24.56 -15.41
C THR A 15 -17.77 23.07 -15.06
N GLY A 16 -16.65 22.37 -15.25
CA GLY A 16 -16.20 21.30 -14.35
C GLY A 16 -17.14 20.10 -14.18
N CYS A 17 -17.04 19.15 -15.10
CA CYS A 17 -17.04 17.74 -14.74
C CYS A 17 -15.84 17.11 -15.45
N GLN A 18 -14.66 17.15 -14.80
CA GLN A 18 -13.63 16.16 -15.12
C GLN A 18 -14.20 14.85 -14.58
N THR A 19 -14.96 14.14 -15.41
CA THR A 19 -15.32 12.76 -15.09
C THR A 19 -13.99 12.03 -15.03
N PHE A 20 -13.53 11.69 -13.82
CA PHE A 20 -12.55 10.64 -13.64
C PHE A 20 -13.10 9.45 -14.41
N VAL A 21 -12.46 9.12 -15.52
CA VAL A 21 -12.61 7.81 -16.13
C VAL A 21 -11.93 6.88 -15.14
N GLY A 22 -12.68 6.47 -14.10
CA GLY A 22 -12.41 5.21 -13.44
C GLY A 22 -12.38 4.20 -14.57
N ILE A 23 -11.21 3.62 -14.81
CA ILE A 23 -11.06 2.50 -15.72
C ILE A 23 -12.09 1.49 -15.23
N GLU A 24 -13.21 1.37 -15.95
CA GLU A 24 -14.15 0.28 -15.74
C GLU A 24 -13.30 -0.99 -15.81
N ASP A 25 -13.28 -1.70 -14.70
CA ASP A 25 -12.59 -2.96 -14.47
C ASP A 25 -12.96 -3.95 -15.58
N VAL A 26 -12.16 -3.95 -16.64
CA VAL A 26 -12.25 -4.90 -17.75
C VAL A 26 -11.53 -6.16 -17.28
N ASP A 27 -12.32 -7.08 -16.71
CA ASP A 27 -12.03 -8.48 -16.43
C ASP A 27 -10.54 -8.86 -16.56
N GLY A 28 -9.81 -8.81 -15.43
CA GLY A 28 -8.53 -9.48 -15.27
C GLY A 28 -7.27 -8.63 -15.45
N HIS A 29 -7.37 -7.33 -15.74
CA HIS A 29 -6.21 -6.44 -15.76
C HIS A 29 -5.84 -6.03 -14.33
N LEU A 30 -4.59 -6.29 -13.93
CA LEU A 30 -4.06 -5.79 -12.67
C LEU A 30 -3.78 -4.27 -12.77
N PRO A 31 -3.99 -3.51 -11.69
CA PRO A 31 -3.60 -2.10 -11.67
C PRO A 31 -2.07 -1.97 -11.81
N TYR A 32 -1.62 -0.89 -12.43
CA TYR A 32 -0.19 -0.59 -12.60
C TYR A 32 0.45 -0.19 -11.27
N VAL A 33 1.19 -1.11 -10.64
CA VAL A 33 1.74 -0.89 -9.28
C VAL A 33 3.23 -0.56 -9.27
N ASP A 34 3.85 -0.24 -10.41
CA ASP A 34 5.26 0.12 -10.44
C ASP A 34 5.48 1.56 -9.94
N ALA A 35 5.59 1.69 -8.63
CA ALA A 35 5.77 2.96 -7.93
C ALA A 35 6.64 2.79 -6.67
N GLU A 36 6.86 3.91 -5.99
CA GLU A 36 7.48 3.93 -4.67
C GLU A 36 6.40 3.98 -3.59
N TYR A 37 6.61 3.20 -2.53
CA TYR A 37 5.64 2.93 -1.49
C TYR A 37 6.22 3.25 -0.12
N LEU A 38 5.38 3.83 0.72
CA LEU A 38 5.50 3.75 2.17
C LEU A 38 4.55 2.67 2.67
N ILE A 39 5.09 1.70 3.40
CA ILE A 39 4.37 0.54 3.88
C ILE A 39 4.47 0.48 5.41
N GLY A 40 3.32 0.31 6.05
CA GLY A 40 3.23 -0.03 7.47
C GLY A 40 2.90 -1.51 7.64
N LEU A 41 3.78 -2.26 8.29
CA LEU A 41 3.50 -3.61 8.77
C LEU A 41 3.14 -3.53 10.25
N LYS A 42 1.86 -3.68 10.56
CA LYS A 42 1.37 -3.74 11.94
C LYS A 42 1.39 -5.17 12.44
N ARG A 43 1.75 -5.35 13.72
CA ARG A 43 1.73 -6.66 14.39
C ARG A 43 1.43 -6.49 15.87
N ALA A 44 0.93 -7.55 16.50
CA ALA A 44 0.86 -7.64 17.96
C ALA A 44 2.24 -8.01 18.53
N ARG A 45 2.61 -7.43 19.68
CA ARG A 45 3.78 -7.84 20.45
C ARG A 45 3.49 -9.15 21.18
N ALA A 46 4.49 -10.02 21.30
CA ALA A 46 4.36 -11.33 21.95
C ALA A 46 4.03 -11.22 23.45
N ASP A 47 4.40 -10.12 24.10
CA ASP A 47 4.12 -9.85 25.52
C ASP A 47 2.70 -9.31 25.78
N GLY A 48 1.91 -9.06 24.73
CA GLY A 48 0.57 -8.50 24.83
C GLY A 48 0.50 -7.03 25.25
N SER A 49 1.64 -6.31 25.26
CA SER A 49 1.70 -4.90 25.66
C SER A 49 1.11 -3.93 24.63
N GLY A 50 0.79 -4.42 23.42
CA GLY A 50 0.19 -3.64 22.35
C GLY A 50 0.69 -4.09 20.98
N ASP A 51 0.68 -3.16 20.03
CA ASP A 51 1.06 -3.39 18.65
C ASP A 51 2.32 -2.59 18.29
N ASP A 52 3.15 -3.14 17.39
CA ASP A 52 4.20 -2.40 16.71
C ASP A 52 3.78 -2.07 15.29
N VAL A 53 4.21 -0.90 14.79
CA VAL A 53 4.18 -0.57 13.37
C VAL A 53 5.61 -0.53 12.84
N ILE A 54 5.95 -1.52 12.02
CA ILE A 54 7.22 -1.59 11.32
C ILE A 54 7.08 -0.82 10.03
N ARG A 55 7.90 0.21 9.89
CA ARG A 55 7.89 1.10 8.73
C ARG A 55 8.85 0.59 7.67
N LEU A 56 8.34 0.46 6.46
CA LEU A 56 9.06 0.00 5.28
C LEU A 56 8.90 1.04 4.17
N ARG A 57 9.94 1.24 3.36
CA ARG A 57 9.88 2.09 2.17
C ARG A 57 10.59 1.42 1.02
N GLY A 58 10.01 1.45 -0.17
CA GLY A 58 10.70 0.92 -1.33
C GLY A 58 9.81 0.82 -2.55
N THR A 59 10.22 0.02 -3.52
CA THR A 59 9.58 -0.06 -4.82
C THR A 59 8.82 -1.35 -5.00
N ALA A 60 7.69 -1.25 -5.66
CA ALA A 60 6.96 -2.38 -6.20
C ALA A 60 7.29 -2.55 -7.69
N THR A 61 7.33 -3.79 -8.14
CA THR A 61 7.47 -4.12 -9.55
C THR A 61 6.57 -5.31 -9.87
N LEU A 62 5.64 -5.12 -10.80
CA LEU A 62 4.74 -6.14 -11.30
C LEU A 62 5.22 -6.62 -12.67
N ASP A 63 5.57 -7.89 -12.77
CA ASP A 63 5.76 -8.56 -14.05
C ASP A 63 4.38 -8.88 -14.64
N PRO A 64 3.94 -8.21 -15.73
CA PRO A 64 2.59 -8.38 -16.27
C PRO A 64 2.39 -9.73 -16.94
N ASP A 65 3.46 -10.32 -17.51
CA ASP A 65 3.39 -11.61 -18.20
C ASP A 65 3.22 -12.75 -17.20
N ARG A 66 3.87 -12.63 -16.04
CA ARG A 66 3.79 -13.62 -14.95
C ARG A 66 2.77 -13.29 -13.89
N ARG A 67 2.19 -12.08 -13.93
CA ARG A 67 1.32 -11.51 -12.90
C ARG A 67 1.94 -11.64 -11.50
N ALA A 68 3.25 -11.36 -11.43
CA ALA A 68 4.06 -11.59 -10.24
C ALA A 68 4.58 -10.25 -9.70
N LEU A 69 4.24 -9.95 -8.45
CA LEU A 69 4.70 -8.75 -7.76
C LEU A 69 5.93 -9.06 -6.90
N THR A 70 6.89 -8.15 -6.97
CA THR A 70 8.03 -8.09 -6.06
C THR A 70 8.11 -6.71 -5.43
N LEU A 71 8.28 -6.68 -4.10
CA LEU A 71 8.52 -5.48 -3.31
C LEU A 71 9.96 -5.52 -2.81
N SER A 72 10.75 -4.50 -3.15
CA SER A 72 12.10 -4.30 -2.61
C SER A 72 12.04 -3.19 -1.58
N LEU A 73 12.29 -3.48 -0.31
CA LEU A 73 11.90 -2.65 0.83
C LEU A 73 13.08 -2.36 1.75
N ASN A 74 13.14 -1.13 2.27
CA ASN A 74 14.01 -0.72 3.36
C ASN A 74 13.19 -0.62 4.64
N GLN A 75 13.57 -1.37 5.67
CA GLN A 75 13.07 -1.18 7.02
C GLN A 75 13.67 0.09 7.62
N LEU A 76 12.83 0.91 8.22
CA LEU A 76 13.19 2.24 8.67
C LEU A 76 13.29 2.29 10.20
N SER A 77 14.29 3.01 10.69
CA SER A 77 14.46 3.31 12.11
C SER A 77 13.25 4.08 12.65
N PHE A 78 12.72 3.60 13.78
CA PHE A 78 11.63 4.24 14.50
C PHE A 78 11.96 5.70 14.86
N THR A 79 13.20 5.98 15.29
CA THR A 79 13.61 7.31 15.75
C THR A 79 14.08 8.23 14.63
N THR A 80 14.87 7.72 13.68
CA THR A 80 15.56 8.56 12.69
C THR A 80 14.95 8.53 11.30
N GLY A 81 14.09 7.55 11.00
CA GLY A 81 13.52 7.34 9.67
C GLY A 81 14.53 6.88 8.61
N GLN A 82 15.79 6.64 8.99
CA GLN A 82 16.84 6.11 8.12
C GLN A 82 16.67 4.61 7.91
N SER A 83 17.17 4.07 6.80
CA SER A 83 17.18 2.62 6.58
C SER A 83 18.07 1.93 7.63
N VAL A 84 17.56 0.83 8.20
CA VAL A 84 18.27 -0.06 9.13
C VAL A 84 18.46 -1.47 8.58
N ALA A 85 17.67 -1.87 7.57
CA ALA A 85 17.87 -3.11 6.83
C ALA A 85 17.12 -3.10 5.51
N GLU A 86 17.62 -3.88 4.56
CA GLU A 86 16.91 -4.23 3.33
C GLU A 86 16.10 -5.51 3.54
N ASN A 87 14.95 -5.58 2.90
CA ASN A 87 13.99 -6.67 2.91
C ASN A 87 13.35 -6.80 1.53
N ALA A 88 12.72 -7.94 1.27
CA ALA A 88 11.92 -8.11 0.08
C ALA A 88 10.68 -8.95 0.39
N ILE A 89 9.56 -8.60 -0.24
CA ILE A 89 8.37 -9.46 -0.31
C ILE A 89 8.24 -9.88 -1.78
N ALA A 90 8.32 -11.18 -2.02
CA ALA A 90 8.30 -11.75 -3.37
C ALA A 90 7.43 -13.01 -3.39
N GLY A 91 7.22 -13.57 -4.58
CA GLY A 91 6.37 -14.75 -4.76
C GLY A 91 4.88 -14.46 -4.63
N VAL A 92 4.49 -13.18 -4.70
CA VAL A 92 3.09 -12.77 -4.77
C VAL A 92 2.64 -12.93 -6.22
N VAL A 93 1.80 -13.94 -6.49
CA VAL A 93 1.32 -14.26 -7.85
C VAL A 93 -0.20 -14.14 -7.90
N PHE A 94 -0.69 -13.24 -8.74
CA PHE A 94 -2.11 -12.98 -8.92
C PHE A 94 -2.66 -13.92 -10.00
N ALA A 95 -3.39 -14.95 -9.58
CA ALA A 95 -3.98 -15.93 -10.49
C ALA A 95 -5.18 -15.33 -11.24
N ASP A 96 -6.18 -14.83 -10.52
CA ASP A 96 -7.42 -14.29 -11.06
C ASP A 96 -7.86 -13.10 -10.19
N GLY A 97 -7.81 -11.89 -10.75
CA GLY A 97 -8.17 -10.66 -10.05
C GLY A 97 -7.03 -10.02 -9.22
N PRO A 98 -7.38 -9.02 -8.38
CA PRO A 98 -6.41 -8.16 -7.69
C PRO A 98 -5.89 -8.74 -6.36
N SER A 99 -6.23 -9.98 -6.00
CA SER A 99 -5.80 -10.60 -4.74
C SER A 99 -4.91 -11.82 -4.96
N ALA A 100 -3.92 -11.98 -4.08
CA ALA A 100 -2.98 -13.10 -4.09
C ALA A 100 -2.58 -13.50 -2.68
N GLU A 101 -2.41 -14.79 -2.44
CA GLU A 101 -1.85 -15.27 -1.18
C GLU A 101 -0.34 -15.46 -1.27
N PHE A 102 0.36 -15.19 -0.17
CA PHE A 102 1.81 -15.36 -0.05
C PHE A 102 2.20 -15.65 1.39
N ASP A 103 3.41 -16.17 1.59
CA ASP A 103 3.99 -16.34 2.92
C ASP A 103 4.87 -15.13 3.25
N LEU A 104 4.43 -14.33 4.22
CA LEU A 104 5.25 -13.27 4.79
C LEU A 104 6.28 -13.89 5.73
N SER A 105 7.54 -13.50 5.58
CA SER A 105 8.61 -13.77 6.52
C SER A 105 9.57 -12.58 6.55
N LEU A 106 9.51 -11.78 7.62
CA LEU A 106 10.30 -10.57 7.79
C LEU A 106 11.05 -10.61 9.13
N THR A 107 12.36 -10.35 9.11
CA THR A 107 13.13 -10.15 10.34
C THR A 107 13.06 -8.68 10.75
N ILE A 108 12.70 -8.43 12.01
CA ILE A 108 12.63 -7.07 12.56
C ILE A 108 13.99 -6.70 13.12
N GLN A 109 14.59 -5.63 12.60
CA GLN A 109 15.84 -5.13 13.16
C GLN A 109 15.63 -4.34 14.46
N PRO A 110 16.59 -4.40 15.41
CA PRO A 110 16.62 -3.48 16.54
C PRO A 110 16.55 -2.02 16.07
N GLY A 111 15.72 -1.21 16.73
CA GLY A 111 15.51 0.19 16.39
C GLY A 111 14.49 0.45 15.29
N ALA A 112 13.92 -0.57 14.64
CA ALA A 112 12.79 -0.41 13.71
C ALA A 112 11.43 -0.25 14.40
N VAL A 113 11.36 -0.55 15.69
CA VAL A 113 10.17 -0.40 16.55
C VAL A 113 10.49 0.54 17.70
N GLU A 114 9.45 1.03 18.37
CA GLU A 114 9.62 1.82 19.58
C GLU A 114 10.15 0.95 20.74
N GLY A 115 11.19 1.43 21.42
CA GLY A 115 11.73 0.75 22.61
C GLY A 115 12.63 -0.44 22.30
N THR A 116 12.63 -1.41 23.20
CA THR A 116 13.50 -2.60 23.10
C THR A 116 12.77 -3.74 22.41
N LEU A 117 13.34 -4.24 21.31
CA LEU A 117 12.82 -5.40 20.60
C LEU A 117 13.11 -6.69 21.38
N ALA A 118 12.06 -7.41 21.79
CA ALA A 118 12.21 -8.71 22.41
C ALA A 118 12.61 -9.78 21.38
N PRO A 119 13.39 -10.83 21.76
CA PRO A 119 13.79 -11.88 20.81
C PRO A 119 12.62 -12.65 20.18
N ALA A 120 11.54 -12.89 20.94
CA ALA A 120 10.32 -13.53 20.43
C ALA A 120 9.62 -12.71 19.34
N ASP A 121 9.89 -11.42 19.34
CA ASP A 121 9.36 -10.43 18.42
C ASP A 121 10.34 -10.11 17.28
N ALA A 122 11.48 -10.79 17.16
CA ALA A 122 12.46 -10.49 16.12
C ALA A 122 12.03 -10.93 14.71
N THR A 123 10.95 -11.70 14.57
CA THR A 123 10.45 -12.17 13.28
C THR A 123 8.93 -12.06 13.20
N VAL A 124 8.43 -11.68 12.03
CA VAL A 124 7.02 -11.77 11.67
C VAL A 124 6.89 -12.80 10.57
N SER A 125 6.10 -13.85 10.82
CA SER A 125 5.83 -14.90 9.83
C SER A 125 4.34 -15.21 9.81
N ALA A 126 3.71 -15.12 8.64
CA ALA A 126 2.29 -15.41 8.48
C ALA A 126 1.94 -15.73 7.03
N ARG A 127 0.92 -16.58 6.83
CA ARG A 127 0.26 -16.71 5.53
C ARG A 127 -0.68 -15.53 5.35
N MET A 128 -0.40 -14.70 4.35
CA MET A 128 -1.08 -13.44 4.08
C MET A 128 -1.84 -13.51 2.77
N ARG A 129 -2.92 -12.73 2.67
CA ARG A 129 -3.61 -12.41 1.43
C ARG A 129 -3.41 -10.93 1.15
N MET A 130 -2.71 -10.64 0.06
CA MET A 130 -2.57 -9.30 -0.50
C MET A 130 -3.74 -8.97 -1.42
N THR A 131 -4.17 -7.72 -1.42
CA THR A 131 -5.09 -7.14 -2.38
C THR A 131 -4.50 -5.83 -2.90
N LEU A 132 -4.51 -5.66 -4.22
CA LEU A 132 -4.22 -4.38 -4.86
C LEU A 132 -5.52 -3.57 -4.92
N GLU A 133 -5.49 -2.37 -4.36
CA GLU A 133 -6.63 -1.44 -4.30
C GLU A 133 -6.50 -0.37 -5.40
N GLY A 134 -7.58 0.39 -5.61
CA GLY A 134 -7.76 1.25 -6.80
C GLY A 134 -6.62 2.26 -7.03
N ASP A 135 -6.21 2.96 -5.98
CA ASP A 135 -5.14 3.97 -6.02
C ASP A 135 -3.73 3.36 -5.93
N PHE A 136 -3.58 2.14 -6.44
CA PHE A 136 -2.36 1.34 -6.41
C PHE A 136 -1.88 0.99 -5.00
N ALA A 137 -2.72 1.20 -3.98
CA ALA A 137 -2.44 0.82 -2.61
C ALA A 137 -2.38 -0.70 -2.46
N ILE A 138 -1.44 -1.16 -1.63
CA ILE A 138 -1.24 -2.55 -1.26
C ILE A 138 -1.79 -2.74 0.15
N CYS A 139 -2.82 -3.57 0.26
CA CYS A 139 -3.28 -4.11 1.53
C CYS A 139 -2.85 -5.58 1.63
N ALA A 140 -2.49 -6.06 2.82
CA ALA A 140 -2.49 -7.48 3.11
C ALA A 140 -2.96 -7.83 4.53
N THR A 141 -3.72 -8.92 4.65
CA THR A 141 -4.24 -9.44 5.93
C THR A 141 -4.01 -10.95 6.06
N PRO A 142 -4.02 -11.53 7.28
CA PRO A 142 -3.82 -12.96 7.48
C PRO A 142 -4.95 -13.79 6.88
N VAL A 143 -4.62 -14.92 6.23
CA VAL A 143 -5.64 -15.81 5.62
C VAL A 143 -6.54 -16.46 6.68
N SER A 144 -6.01 -16.79 7.85
CA SER A 144 -6.72 -17.53 8.90
C SER A 144 -7.67 -16.68 9.77
N GLY A 145 -8.07 -15.49 9.31
CA GLY A 145 -9.12 -14.69 9.97
C GLY A 145 -8.69 -13.90 11.21
N GLY A 146 -7.40 -13.54 11.34
CA GLY A 146 -6.91 -12.61 12.36
C GLY A 146 -6.80 -11.18 11.82
N ALA A 147 -6.80 -10.17 12.71
CA ALA A 147 -6.58 -8.78 12.30
C ALA A 147 -5.10 -8.44 12.08
N LEU A 148 -4.17 -9.23 12.65
CA LEU A 148 -2.73 -8.98 12.61
C LEU A 148 -1.94 -10.27 12.33
N PRO A 149 -0.75 -10.17 11.70
CA PRO A 149 -0.15 -8.94 11.17
C PRO A 149 -0.96 -8.37 9.99
N SER A 150 -0.95 -7.04 9.80
CA SER A 150 -1.56 -6.37 8.65
C SER A 150 -0.55 -5.50 7.93
N ILE A 151 -0.71 -5.36 6.63
CA ILE A 151 0.09 -4.49 5.77
C ILE A 151 -0.85 -3.48 5.15
N GLY A 152 -0.56 -2.20 5.31
CA GLY A 152 -1.15 -1.11 4.53
C GLY A 152 -0.06 -0.30 3.87
N SER A 153 -0.38 0.35 2.76
CA SER A 153 0.58 1.17 2.04
C SER A 153 -0.05 2.39 1.39
N ILE A 154 0.77 3.41 1.18
CA ILE A 154 0.46 4.53 0.31
C ILE A 154 1.54 4.67 -0.76
N VAL A 155 1.13 5.09 -1.95
CA VAL A 155 2.04 5.52 -3.00
C VAL A 155 2.65 6.86 -2.61
N VAL A 156 3.95 7.04 -2.84
CA VAL A 156 4.65 8.29 -2.57
C VAL A 156 5.53 8.71 -3.73
N ASP A 157 5.68 10.03 -3.91
CA ASP A 157 6.74 10.54 -4.78
C ASP A 157 8.11 10.23 -4.18
N PRO A 158 9.14 9.90 -4.98
CA PRO A 158 10.48 9.60 -4.48
C PRO A 158 11.11 10.73 -3.64
N ALA A 159 10.75 11.98 -3.95
CA ALA A 159 11.22 13.16 -3.22
C ALA A 159 10.50 13.36 -1.87
N THR A 160 9.44 12.60 -1.58
CA THR A 160 8.69 12.69 -0.33
C THR A 160 9.59 12.30 0.83
N ALA A 161 9.68 13.17 1.83
CA ALA A 161 10.42 12.85 3.05
C ALA A 161 9.72 11.70 3.80
N THR A 162 10.50 10.74 4.30
CA THR A 162 9.96 9.66 5.12
C THR A 162 9.33 10.23 6.40
N PRO A 163 8.03 10.03 6.64
CA PRO A 163 7.39 10.51 7.86
C PRO A 163 7.95 9.80 9.09
N THR A 164 8.11 10.55 10.19
CA THR A 164 8.50 10.03 11.51
C THR A 164 7.28 9.62 12.32
N GLY A 165 7.35 8.51 13.07
CA GLY A 165 6.29 8.04 13.97
C GLY A 165 5.14 7.28 13.31
N ASP A 166 4.02 7.15 14.03
CA ASP A 166 2.90 6.21 13.76
C ASP A 166 1.89 6.67 12.68
N ARG A 167 2.25 7.63 11.82
CA ARG A 167 1.35 8.12 10.76
C ARG A 167 1.24 7.19 9.55
N PHE A 168 1.42 5.89 9.76
CA PHE A 168 1.30 4.89 8.70
C PHE A 168 -0.08 4.30 8.79
N ASP A 169 -0.87 4.47 7.73
CA ASP A 169 -2.11 3.73 7.63
C ASP A 169 -1.79 2.25 7.45
N THR A 170 -2.40 1.44 8.30
CA THR A 170 -2.28 -0.02 8.32
C THR A 170 -3.64 -0.68 8.31
N ALA A 171 -4.70 0.13 8.26
CA ALA A 171 -6.04 -0.33 8.02
C ALA A 171 -6.19 -0.57 6.52
N CYS A 172 -6.74 -1.74 6.19
CA CYS A 172 -7.17 -2.09 4.86
C CYS A 172 -8.64 -1.67 4.70
N ASP A 173 -8.92 -0.38 4.87
CA ASP A 173 -10.28 0.15 4.92
C ASP A 173 -10.62 1.01 3.70
N ASP A 174 -10.43 0.41 2.52
CA ASP A 174 -10.76 0.99 1.21
C ASP A 174 -10.10 2.37 1.01
N LEU A 175 -8.76 2.39 0.96
CA LEU A 175 -7.96 3.58 0.65
C LEU A 175 -8.29 4.14 -0.74
#